data_AF-A0A6M0GES0-F1
#
_entry.id   AF-A0A6M0GES0-F1
#
_cell.length_a   1.000
_cell.length_b   1.000
_cell.length_c   1.000
_cell.angle_alpha   90.00
_cell.angle_beta   90.00
_cell.angle_gamma   90.00
#
_symmetry.space_group_name_H-M   'P 1'
#
loop_
_entity.id
_entity.type
_entity.pdbx_description
1 polymer ?
#
loop_
_entity_poly.entity_id
_entity_poly.type
_entity_poly.pdbx_seq_one_letter_code
_entity_poly.pdbx_strand_id
1 'polypeptide(L)'
;YYLYDPATNELKGWLKHNNKLRPISQMEGWRSPRLGCRFETLQGSLVLYRPDGQKMETYVETSKRAELEAKRAELQTKLAQQEAQRAQQESQRAEQETQRAQQEAQRAQQESQRAEQEAQRAEQETQRAQQEAKARRDAIPRLLELGLSVEQVAQALNLSVEEVNQSH
;
A
#
# COMPACT_ATOMS: atom_id res chain seq x y z
N TYR A 1 34.88 9.13 -55.33
CA TYR A 1 34.17 10.38 -55.02
C TYR A 1 32.72 10.21 -55.41
N TYR A 2 31.79 10.69 -54.59
CA TYR A 2 30.36 10.63 -54.85
C TYR A 2 29.79 12.03 -54.64
N LEU A 3 28.92 12.45 -55.54
CA LEU A 3 28.23 13.74 -55.49
C LEU A 3 26.74 13.45 -55.66
N TYR A 4 25.94 13.89 -54.70
CA TYR A 4 24.50 13.82 -54.76
C TYR A 4 23.94 15.24 -54.72
N ASP A 5 23.11 15.57 -55.71
CA ASP A 5 22.34 16.80 -55.72
C ASP A 5 20.90 16.50 -55.26
N PRO A 6 20.50 16.93 -54.05
CA PRO A 6 19.17 16.66 -53.52
C PRO A 6 18.05 17.43 -54.24
N ALA A 7 18.36 18.53 -54.94
CA ALA A 7 17.35 19.31 -55.65
C ALA A 7 16.90 18.63 -56.96
N THR A 8 17.84 17.95 -57.63
CA THR A 8 17.61 17.22 -58.88
C THR A 8 17.52 15.70 -58.69
N ASN A 9 17.77 15.22 -57.47
CA ASN A 9 17.92 13.82 -57.11
C ASN A 9 18.99 13.08 -57.96
N GLU A 10 20.00 13.80 -58.45
CA GLU A 10 21.03 13.25 -59.32
C GLU A 10 22.22 12.72 -58.49
N LEU A 11 22.55 11.44 -58.64
CA LEU A 11 23.72 10.82 -58.04
C LEU A 11 24.81 10.56 -59.08
N LYS A 12 25.99 11.16 -58.90
CA LYS A 12 27.18 10.95 -59.72
C LYS A 12 28.31 10.37 -58.89
N GLY A 13 29.10 9.48 -59.50
CA GLY A 13 30.23 8.85 -58.85
C GLY A 13 31.46 8.74 -59.75
N TRP A 14 32.64 8.79 -59.14
CA TRP A 14 33.93 8.60 -59.80
C TRP A 14 34.85 7.70 -59.00
N LEU A 15 35.51 6.77 -59.68
CA LEU A 15 36.59 5.94 -59.14
C LEU A 15 37.95 6.52 -59.51
N LYS A 16 38.88 6.52 -58.55
CA LYS A 16 40.27 6.91 -58.80
C LYS A 16 41.03 5.71 -59.35
N HIS A 17 41.58 5.83 -60.56
CA HIS A 17 42.41 4.81 -61.21
C HIS A 17 43.57 5.48 -61.96
N ASN A 18 44.82 5.06 -61.71
CA ASN A 18 46.04 5.65 -62.30
C ASN A 18 46.07 7.18 -62.26
N ASN A 19 45.78 7.74 -61.08
CA ASN A 19 45.71 9.18 -60.82
C ASN A 19 44.68 9.96 -61.65
N LYS A 20 43.75 9.29 -62.34
CA LYS A 20 42.61 9.89 -63.05
C LYS A 20 41.27 9.46 -62.42
N LEU A 21 40.28 10.34 -62.47
CA LEU A 21 38.91 10.05 -62.07
C LEU A 21 38.12 9.49 -63.26
N ARG A 22 37.64 8.25 -63.14
CA ARG A 22 36.76 7.63 -64.14
C ARG A 22 35.31 7.67 -63.62
N PRO A 23 34.35 8.17 -64.41
CA PRO A 23 32.95 8.19 -64.02
C PRO A 23 32.41 6.76 -63.86
N ILE A 24 31.51 6.57 -62.91
CA ILE A 24 30.75 5.32 -62.73
C ILE A 24 29.49 5.44 -63.58
N SER A 25 29.38 4.60 -64.62
CA SER A 25 28.28 4.67 -65.59
C SER A 25 26.91 4.29 -65.01
N GLN A 26 26.87 3.44 -63.99
CA GLN A 26 25.64 3.00 -63.34
C GLN A 26 25.77 3.17 -61.82
N MET A 27 25.10 4.18 -61.28
CA MET A 27 25.05 4.44 -59.84
C MET A 27 23.95 3.66 -59.13
N GLU A 28 22.89 3.27 -59.84
CA GLU A 28 21.79 2.48 -59.28
C GLU A 28 22.28 1.07 -58.91
N GLY A 29 22.14 0.70 -57.63
CA GLY A 29 22.67 -0.54 -57.08
C GLY A 29 24.19 -0.56 -56.88
N TRP A 30 24.90 0.54 -57.12
CA TRP A 30 26.36 0.62 -56.99
C TRP A 30 26.79 0.38 -55.54
N ARG A 31 27.75 -0.53 -55.33
CA ARG A 31 28.39 -0.75 -54.02
C ARG A 31 29.74 -0.07 -53.97
N SER A 32 29.93 0.84 -53.02
CA SER A 32 31.20 1.53 -52.81
C SER A 32 32.28 0.55 -52.34
N PRO A 33 33.40 0.34 -53.07
CA PRO A 33 34.46 -0.57 -52.63
C PRO A 33 35.16 -0.14 -51.34
N ARG A 34 35.11 1.17 -51.01
CA ARG A 34 35.75 1.72 -49.80
C ARG A 34 34.82 1.78 -48.59
N LEU A 35 33.50 1.91 -48.82
CA LEU A 35 32.52 2.08 -47.76
C LEU A 35 31.66 0.83 -47.54
N GLY A 36 31.63 -0.09 -48.51
CA GLY A 36 30.73 -1.24 -48.53
C GLY A 36 29.25 -0.91 -48.69
N CYS A 37 28.86 0.38 -48.59
CA CYS A 37 27.49 0.82 -48.75
C CYS A 37 27.01 0.73 -50.20
N ARG A 38 25.73 0.42 -50.39
CA ARG A 38 25.04 0.38 -51.67
C ARG A 38 24.17 1.62 -51.86
N PHE A 39 24.21 2.24 -53.03
CA PHE A 39 23.36 3.37 -53.40
C PHE A 39 22.18 2.87 -54.22
N GLU A 40 20.97 3.27 -53.85
CA GLU A 40 19.73 2.97 -54.59
C GLU A 40 18.83 4.20 -54.61
N THR A 41 18.00 4.32 -55.64
CA THR A 41 16.98 5.38 -55.71
C THR A 41 15.61 4.76 -55.48
N LEU A 42 14.99 5.06 -54.35
CA LEU A 42 13.64 4.58 -54.01
C LEU A 42 12.68 5.75 -53.99
N GLN A 43 11.57 5.63 -54.72
CA GLN A 43 10.51 6.66 -54.79
C GLN A 43 11.06 8.07 -55.11
N GLY A 44 12.10 8.16 -55.93
CA GLY A 44 12.70 9.44 -56.33
C GLY A 44 13.57 10.08 -55.25
N SER A 45 14.11 9.32 -54.30
CA SER A 45 15.09 9.79 -53.30
C SER A 45 16.24 8.80 -53.16
N LEU A 46 17.45 9.34 -52.93
CA LEU A 46 18.63 8.51 -52.69
C LEU A 46 18.54 7.81 -51.34
N VAL A 47 18.69 6.50 -51.36
CA VAL A 47 18.77 5.63 -50.19
C VAL A 47 20.12 4.92 -50.19
N LEU A 48 20.77 4.93 -49.02
CA LEU A 48 22.00 4.19 -48.81
C LEU A 48 21.67 2.93 -48.00
N TYR A 49 22.21 1.80 -48.41
CA TYR A 49 22.22 0.58 -47.62
C TYR A 49 23.62 0.33 -47.08
N ARG A 50 23.69 -0.08 -45.82
CA ARG A 50 24.91 -0.51 -45.14
C ARG A 50 25.45 -1.81 -45.74
N PRO A 51 26.70 -2.19 -45.41
CA PRO A 51 27.28 -3.47 -45.86
C PRO A 51 26.49 -4.71 -45.42
N ASP A 52 25.74 -4.63 -44.33
CA ASP A 52 24.83 -5.67 -43.81
C ASP A 52 23.50 -5.75 -44.59
N GLY A 53 23.29 -4.88 -45.58
CA GLY A 53 22.08 -4.81 -46.38
C GLY A 53 20.94 -4.02 -45.75
N GLN A 54 21.12 -3.43 -44.56
CA GLN A 54 20.11 -2.59 -43.92
C GLN A 54 20.11 -1.19 -44.51
N LYS A 55 18.92 -0.60 -44.69
CA LYS A 55 18.78 0.81 -45.07
C LYS A 55 19.41 1.68 -43.97
N MET A 56 20.21 2.67 -44.37
CA MET A 56 20.72 3.70 -43.48
C MET A 56 19.57 4.62 -43.11
N GLU A 57 19.30 4.70 -41.81
CA GLU A 57 18.43 5.71 -41.24
C GLU A 57 19.10 7.08 -41.39
N THR A 58 18.30 8.10 -41.67
CA THR A 58 18.75 9.48 -41.59
C THR A 58 18.91 9.89 -40.13
N TYR A 59 19.79 10.87 -39.87
CA TYR A 59 19.96 11.44 -38.53
C TYR A 59 18.63 11.92 -37.91
N VAL A 60 17.73 12.45 -38.74
CA VAL A 60 16.42 12.93 -38.32
C VAL A 60 15.52 11.78 -37.85
N GLU A 61 15.53 10.64 -38.55
CA GLU A 61 14.77 9.45 -38.15
C GLU A 61 15.29 8.88 -36.83
N THR A 62 16.61 8.76 -36.68
CA THR A 62 17.24 8.26 -35.45
C THR A 62 16.95 9.18 -34.26
N SER A 63 17.05 10.51 -34.42
CA SER A 63 16.72 11.49 -33.37
C SER A 63 15.27 11.36 -32.93
N LYS A 64 14.33 11.36 -33.88
CA LYS A 64 12.89 11.24 -33.57
C LYS A 64 12.56 9.96 -32.82
N ARG A 65 13.20 8.84 -33.19
CA ARG A 65 13.04 7.56 -32.49
C ARG A 65 13.56 7.65 -31.06
N ALA A 66 14.76 8.19 -30.86
CA ALA A 66 15.34 8.37 -29.53
C ALA A 66 14.47 9.27 -28.63
N GLU A 67 13.95 10.37 -29.16
CA GLU A 67 13.03 11.27 -28.44
C GLU A 67 11.73 10.56 -28.05
N LEU A 68 11.15 9.75 -28.95
CA LEU A 68 9.95 8.99 -28.67
C LEU A 68 10.19 7.93 -27.61
N GLU A 69 11.32 7.24 -27.66
CA GLU A 69 11.72 6.24 -26.68
C GLU A 69 11.95 6.86 -25.31
N ALA A 70 12.63 8.02 -25.24
CA ALA A 70 12.82 8.77 -24.01
C ALA A 70 11.47 9.19 -23.40
N LYS A 71 10.55 9.74 -24.20
CA LYS A 71 9.19 10.09 -23.73
C LYS A 71 8.42 8.88 -23.21
N ARG A 72 8.54 7.72 -23.86
CA ARG A 72 7.90 6.48 -23.39
C ARG A 72 8.50 6.02 -22.06
N ALA A 73 9.82 6.05 -21.93
CA ALA A 73 10.50 5.70 -20.69
C ALA A 73 10.09 6.63 -19.54
N GLU A 74 10.05 7.94 -19.78
CA GLU A 74 9.59 8.93 -18.79
C GLU A 74 8.15 8.68 -18.34
N LEU A 75 7.24 8.43 -19.29
CA LEU A 75 5.84 8.10 -18.99
C LEU A 75 5.74 6.82 -18.16
N GLN A 76 6.51 5.78 -18.50
CA GLN A 76 6.52 4.52 -17.76
C GLN A 76 7.04 4.73 -16.33
N THR A 77 8.12 5.49 -16.15
CA THR A 77 8.64 5.83 -14.82
C THR A 77 7.61 6.61 -14.00
N LYS A 78 6.93 7.59 -14.62
CA LYS A 78 5.90 8.38 -13.94
C LYS A 78 4.71 7.52 -13.49
N LEU A 79 4.27 6.58 -14.33
CA LEU A 79 3.21 5.64 -13.98
C LEU A 79 3.63 4.72 -12.83
N ALA A 80 4.83 4.15 -12.90
CA ALA A 80 5.38 3.30 -11.84
C ALA A 80 5.49 4.06 -10.50
N GLN A 81 5.94 5.31 -10.53
CA GLN A 81 5.99 6.16 -9.33
C GLN A 81 4.60 6.44 -8.76
N GLN A 82 3.61 6.72 -9.63
CA GLN A 82 2.24 6.95 -9.19
C GLN A 82 1.62 5.70 -8.55
N GLU A 83 1.87 4.52 -9.13
CA GLU A 83 1.39 3.25 -8.59
C GLU A 83 2.04 2.94 -7.24
N ALA A 84 3.36 3.12 -7.12
CA ALA A 84 4.07 2.95 -5.85
C ALA A 84 3.54 3.91 -4.77
N GLN A 85 3.26 5.16 -5.12
CA GLN A 85 2.69 6.14 -4.18
C GLN A 85 1.28 5.73 -3.72
N ARG A 86 0.45 5.21 -4.61
CA ARG A 86 -0.89 4.70 -4.26
C ARG A 86 -0.80 3.49 -3.33
N ALA A 87 0.06 2.53 -3.65
CA ALA A 87 0.29 1.35 -2.81
C ALA A 87 0.77 1.74 -1.40
N GLN A 88 1.69 2.72 -1.32
CA GLN A 88 2.16 3.23 -0.03
C GLN A 88 1.05 3.91 0.78
N GLN A 89 0.19 4.72 0.14
CA GLN A 89 -0.95 5.33 0.82
C GLN A 89 -1.96 4.29 1.32
N GLU A 90 -2.20 3.23 0.55
CA GLU A 90 -3.09 2.15 0.95
C GLU A 90 -2.54 1.39 2.15
N SER A 91 -1.25 1.05 2.13
CA SER A 91 -0.57 0.42 3.28
C SER A 91 -0.70 1.27 4.55
N GLN A 92 -0.44 2.58 4.45
CA GLN A 92 -0.57 3.48 5.60
C GLN A 92 -2.00 3.55 6.14
N ARG A 93 -3.02 3.50 5.28
CA ARG A 93 -4.43 3.47 5.71
C ARG A 93 -4.77 2.17 6.43
N ALA A 94 -4.33 1.03 5.89
CA ALA A 94 -4.54 -0.28 6.50
C ALA A 94 -3.85 -0.38 7.87
N GLU A 95 -2.63 0.15 8.00
CA GLU A 95 -1.91 0.24 9.27
C GLU A 95 -2.66 1.10 10.30
N GLN A 96 -3.16 2.27 9.88
CA GLN A 96 -3.94 3.15 10.77
C GLN A 96 -5.25 2.49 11.22
N GLU A 97 -5.94 1.78 10.33
CA GLU A 97 -7.16 1.06 10.67
C GLU A 97 -6.88 -0.05 11.68
N THR A 98 -5.81 -0.81 11.47
CA THR A 98 -5.36 -1.86 12.40
C THR A 98 -5.04 -1.27 13.78
N GLN A 99 -4.34 -0.14 13.84
CA GLN A 99 -4.03 0.53 15.11
C GLN A 99 -5.29 1.01 15.84
N ARG A 100 -6.27 1.55 15.10
CA ARG A 100 -7.56 1.97 15.69
C ARG A 100 -8.33 0.78 16.24
N ALA A 101 -8.43 -0.31 15.49
CA ALA A 101 -9.09 -1.54 15.93
C ALA A 101 -8.42 -2.12 17.18
N GLN A 102 -7.09 -2.13 17.24
CA GLN A 102 -6.35 -2.56 18.44
C GLN A 102 -6.64 -1.65 19.64
N GLN A 103 -6.68 -0.34 19.44
CA GLN A 103 -6.97 0.60 20.52
C GLN A 103 -8.41 0.44 21.04
N GLU A 104 -9.38 0.22 20.16
CA GLU A 104 -10.77 -0.03 20.53
C GLU A 104 -10.91 -1.34 21.30
N ALA A 105 -10.28 -2.42 20.83
CA ALA A 105 -10.25 -3.70 21.53
C ALA A 105 -9.64 -3.57 22.93
N GLN A 106 -8.56 -2.80 23.08
CA GLN A 106 -7.94 -2.56 24.37
C GLN A 106 -8.85 -1.78 25.32
N ARG A 107 -9.59 -0.79 24.82
CA ARG A 107 -10.57 -0.04 25.64
C ARG A 107 -11.73 -0.94 26.08
N ALA A 108 -12.28 -1.74 25.17
CA ALA A 108 -13.34 -2.70 25.49
C ALA A 108 -12.87 -3.70 26.56
N GLN A 109 -11.63 -4.19 26.46
CA GLN A 109 -11.05 -5.08 27.47
C GLN A 109 -10.92 -4.39 28.84
N GLN A 110 -10.47 -3.14 28.87
CA GLN A 110 -10.38 -2.37 30.13
C GLN A 110 -11.76 -2.13 30.75
N GLU A 111 -12.77 -1.85 29.94
CA GLU A 111 -14.14 -1.65 30.40
C GLU A 111 -14.72 -2.94 30.99
N SER A 112 -14.53 -4.09 30.33
CA SER A 112 -14.93 -5.40 30.86
C SER A 112 -14.27 -5.69 32.20
N GLN A 113 -12.96 -5.44 32.32
CA GLN A 113 -12.25 -5.65 33.59
C GLN A 113 -12.79 -4.78 34.72
N ARG A 114 -13.17 -3.54 34.43
CA ARG A 114 -13.78 -2.64 35.43
C ARG A 114 -15.16 -3.12 35.84
N ALA A 115 -15.99 -3.52 34.88
CA ALA A 115 -17.31 -4.07 35.15
C ALA A 115 -17.23 -5.36 35.99
N GLU A 116 -16.29 -6.25 35.69
CA GLU A 116 -16.03 -7.46 36.48
C GLU A 116 -15.60 -7.12 37.91
N GLN A 117 -14.70 -6.14 38.09
CA GLN A 117 -14.29 -5.71 39.43
C GLN A 117 -15.44 -5.09 40.23
N GLU A 118 -16.29 -4.31 39.59
CA GLU A 118 -17.47 -3.72 40.22
C GLU A 118 -18.48 -4.79 40.63
N ALA A 119 -18.76 -5.75 39.73
CA ALA A 119 -19.61 -6.90 40.04
C ALA A 119 -19.07 -7.71 41.22
N GLN A 120 -17.76 -8.00 41.26
CA GLN A 120 -17.14 -8.70 42.38
C GLN A 120 -17.28 -7.94 43.71
N ARG A 121 -17.17 -6.61 43.70
CA ARG A 121 -17.35 -5.79 44.90
C ARG A 121 -18.80 -5.82 45.38
N ALA A 122 -19.75 -5.69 44.45
CA ALA A 122 -21.17 -5.78 44.77
C ALA A 122 -21.53 -7.18 45.33
N GLU A 123 -20.98 -8.25 44.76
CA GLU A 123 -21.11 -9.61 45.28
C GLU A 123 -20.53 -9.76 46.69
N GLN A 124 -19.35 -9.18 46.97
CA GLN A 124 -18.78 -9.21 48.31
C GLN A 124 -19.62 -8.42 49.32
N GLU A 125 -20.13 -7.26 48.94
CA GLU A 125 -20.98 -6.43 49.80
C GLU A 125 -22.29 -7.16 50.13
N THR A 126 -22.95 -7.73 49.12
CA THR A 126 -24.16 -8.54 49.31
C THR A 126 -23.90 -9.77 50.17
N GLN A 127 -22.78 -10.49 49.97
CA GLN A 127 -22.40 -11.61 50.82
C GLN A 127 -22.17 -11.18 52.27
N ARG A 128 -21.48 -10.05 52.51
CA ARG A 128 -21.28 -9.50 53.86
C ARG A 128 -22.60 -9.12 54.51
N ALA A 129 -23.47 -8.42 53.80
CA ALA A 129 -24.80 -8.07 54.28
C ALA A 129 -25.64 -9.31 54.62
N GLN A 130 -25.59 -10.35 53.79
CA GLN A 130 -26.25 -11.63 54.05
C GLN A 130 -25.67 -12.36 55.27
N GLN A 131 -24.34 -12.40 55.41
CA GLN A 131 -23.69 -13.00 56.57
C GLN A 131 -24.03 -12.27 57.86
N GLU A 132 -24.02 -10.94 57.84
CA GLU A 132 -24.40 -10.12 58.98
C GLU A 132 -25.88 -10.31 59.32
N ALA A 133 -26.79 -10.26 58.34
CA ALA A 133 -28.20 -10.53 58.56
C ALA A 133 -28.44 -11.93 59.14
N LYS A 134 -27.72 -12.94 58.64
CA LYS A 134 -27.77 -14.30 59.18
C LYS A 134 -27.24 -14.37 60.61
N ALA A 135 -26.09 -13.77 60.90
CA ALA A 135 -25.52 -13.73 62.24
C ALA A 135 -26.44 -12.99 63.24
N ARG A 136 -27.07 -11.89 62.81
CA ARG A 136 -28.09 -11.18 63.58
C ARG A 136 -29.29 -12.08 63.86
N ARG A 137 -29.78 -12.81 62.86
CA ARG A 137 -30.90 -13.76 63.01
C ARG A 137 -30.56 -14.92 63.94
N ASP A 138 -29.39 -15.52 63.79
CA ASP A 138 -28.90 -16.64 64.61
C ASP A 138 -28.67 -16.22 66.09
N ALA A 139 -28.45 -14.92 66.35
CA ALA A 139 -28.30 -14.38 67.71
C ALA A 139 -29.62 -14.18 68.45
N ILE A 140 -30.76 -14.05 67.75
CA ILE A 140 -32.09 -13.83 68.33
C ILE A 140 -32.43 -14.90 69.40
N PRO A 141 -32.45 -16.22 69.10
CA PRO A 141 -32.82 -17.23 70.09
C PRO A 141 -31.86 -17.26 71.28
N ARG A 142 -30.56 -17.02 71.07
CA ARG A 142 -29.55 -17.01 72.14
C ARG A 142 -29.76 -15.85 73.13
N LEU A 143 -30.16 -14.68 72.64
CA LEU A 143 -30.44 -13.52 73.50
C LEU A 143 -31.75 -13.71 74.29
N LEU A 144 -32.75 -14.35 73.69
CA LEU A 144 -33.98 -14.73 74.40
C LEU A 144 -33.71 -15.78 75.49
N GLU A 145 -32.87 -16.79 75.23
CA GLU A 145 -32.43 -17.78 76.22
C GLU A 145 -31.65 -17.16 77.39
N LEU A 146 -30.90 -16.10 77.13
CA LEU A 146 -30.18 -15.32 78.16
C LEU A 146 -31.09 -14.41 78.99
N GLY A 147 -32.41 -14.41 78.73
CA GLY A 147 -33.42 -13.73 79.54
C GLY A 147 -33.74 -12.30 79.10
N LEU A 148 -33.33 -11.86 77.90
CA LEU A 148 -33.75 -10.57 77.34
C LEU A 148 -35.18 -10.67 76.78
N SER A 149 -35.98 -9.62 76.94
CA SER A 149 -37.34 -9.58 76.36
C SER A 149 -37.30 -9.38 74.84
N VAL A 150 -38.38 -9.77 74.15
CA VAL A 150 -38.53 -9.58 72.69
C VAL A 150 -38.30 -8.12 72.28
N GLU A 151 -38.76 -7.16 73.10
CA GLU A 151 -38.56 -5.73 72.88
C GLU A 151 -37.09 -5.32 73.02
N GLN A 152 -36.37 -5.88 74.00
CA GLN A 152 -34.95 -5.61 74.21
C GLN A 152 -34.07 -6.21 73.10
N VAL A 153 -34.41 -7.39 72.59
CA VAL A 153 -33.71 -8.03 71.46
C VAL A 153 -33.96 -7.27 70.16
N ALA A 154 -35.20 -6.84 69.92
CA ALA A 154 -35.56 -5.98 68.79
C ALA A 154 -34.74 -4.67 68.80
N GLN A 155 -34.62 -4.04 69.97
CA GLN A 155 -33.85 -2.81 70.12
C GLN A 155 -32.33 -3.02 70.00
N ALA A 156 -31.80 -4.14 70.50
CA ALA A 156 -30.36 -4.43 70.45
C ALA A 156 -29.84 -4.79 69.04
N LEU A 157 -30.66 -5.49 68.24
CA LEU A 157 -30.31 -5.88 66.87
C LEU A 157 -30.86 -4.92 65.81
N ASN A 158 -31.55 -3.86 66.24
CA ASN A 158 -32.21 -2.85 65.40
C ASN A 158 -33.20 -3.51 64.41
N LEU A 159 -34.01 -4.44 64.93
CA LEU A 159 -35.04 -5.19 64.22
C LEU A 159 -36.43 -4.75 64.70
N SER A 160 -37.46 -5.02 63.92
CA SER A 160 -38.85 -4.88 64.38
C SER A 160 -39.25 -6.02 65.31
N VAL A 161 -40.22 -5.76 66.20
CA VAL A 161 -40.76 -6.76 67.14
C VAL A 161 -41.42 -7.93 66.38
N GLU A 162 -42.00 -7.67 65.21
CA GLU A 162 -42.58 -8.69 64.33
C GLU A 162 -41.52 -9.64 63.75
N GLU A 163 -40.35 -9.13 63.34
CA GLU A 163 -39.25 -9.95 62.80
C GLU A 163 -38.62 -10.86 63.86
N VAL A 164 -38.56 -10.39 65.12
CA VAL A 164 -38.08 -11.20 66.25
C VAL A 164 -39.08 -12.31 66.59
N ASN A 165 -40.38 -12.02 66.57
CA ASN A 165 -41.44 -13.02 66.79
C ASN A 165 -41.57 -14.06 65.66
N GLN A 166 -41.24 -13.70 64.41
CA GLN A 166 -41.22 -14.64 63.27
C GLN A 166 -39.99 -15.56 63.25
N SER A 167 -38.95 -15.28 64.05
CA SER A 167 -37.78 -16.16 64.24
C SER A 167 -37.87 -17.04 65.49
N HIS A 168 -38.97 -16.96 66.25
CA HIS A 168 -39.26 -17.77 67.43
C HIS A 168 -40.02 -19.06 67.06
#